data_AF-A0A1B8FDN4-F1
#
_entry.id   AF-A0A1B8FDN4-F1
#
_cell.length_a   1.000
_cell.length_b   1.000
_cell.length_c   1.000
_cell.angle_alpha   90.00
_cell.angle_beta   90.00
_cell.angle_gamma   90.00
#
_symmetry.space_group_name_H-M   'P 1'
#
loop_
_entity.id
_entity.type
_entity.pdbx_description
1 polymer ?
#
loop_
_entity_poly.entity_id
_entity_poly.type
_entity_poly.pdbx_seq_one_letter_code
_entity_poly.pdbx_strand_id
1 'polypeptide(L)'
;MCKRYNLEIIMLQPFSNFEGWERGSKERSEAFSRAKGWIRIMQAVDTAMLQLGSTDSHNVSRSLDVLASDIRELADLLAPHSFRLAYENWCWATVSPTSSQAWAIVQRVDRPNVGLCLDTFQTCGGEYGDPTTASGLIEEKYIQHSLEKGFTDSLDVLAKTVPSEKIYVLQITWTIVRLGPYDRYPAANEDVEDVISAVLDDRNPAFKQLRNTINTYLSNAQEPFVDLDTVRIAISGFSSGGNLALNMAISVEDDPTISAPWPSVIPQSYEHAVPLLLFYPSLDCRMLPYERLRPEGLEVPTGFFARLKLETELMPQYLRVEKRAHPRASPGLADIKGLHPKAKIMLILPQLDSLSALSDIWVEKVRSDGRADDLFVDRVAGVPHGWTQFPDLWLSKQDKKSKVAVFERAKEFLKTHWT
;
A
#
# COMPACT_ATOMS: atom_id res chain seq x y z
N MET A 1 -18.55 -6.87 16.34
CA MET A 1 -17.11 -7.03 16.09
C MET A 1 -16.34 -5.84 16.63
N CYS A 2 -16.54 -4.62 16.11
CA CYS A 2 -15.80 -3.42 16.52
C CYS A 2 -15.84 -3.15 18.04
N LYS A 3 -17.01 -3.22 18.67
CA LYS A 3 -17.17 -3.11 20.15
C LYS A 3 -16.31 -4.09 20.96
N ARG A 4 -16.09 -5.31 20.45
CA ARG A 4 -15.28 -6.33 21.13
C ARG A 4 -13.78 -5.99 21.10
N TYR A 5 -13.35 -5.28 20.06
CA TYR A 5 -11.96 -4.92 19.84
C TYR A 5 -11.67 -3.44 20.12
N ASN A 6 -12.62 -2.72 20.71
CA ASN A 6 -12.53 -1.28 20.97
C ASN A 6 -12.16 -0.47 19.72
N LEU A 7 -12.79 -0.81 18.58
CA LEU A 7 -12.61 -0.12 17.30
C LEU A 7 -13.79 0.81 17.03
N GLU A 8 -13.49 2.01 16.54
CA GLU A 8 -14.45 3.01 16.07
C GLU A 8 -14.55 2.96 14.54
N ILE A 9 -15.76 3.15 14.00
CA ILE A 9 -15.96 3.30 12.55
C ILE A 9 -15.99 4.79 12.26
N ILE A 10 -14.88 5.32 11.75
CA ILE A 10 -14.73 6.76 11.53
C ILE A 10 -15.59 7.29 10.36
N MET A 11 -15.88 6.46 9.36
CA MET A 11 -16.57 6.86 8.13
C MET A 11 -17.10 5.66 7.35
N LEU A 12 -18.15 5.86 6.55
CA LEU A 12 -18.63 4.92 5.53
C LEU A 12 -18.56 5.55 4.14
N GLN A 13 -18.08 4.81 3.15
CA GLN A 13 -18.02 5.24 1.74
C GLN A 13 -18.88 4.33 0.84
N PRO A 14 -20.20 4.53 0.78
CA PRO A 14 -21.06 3.64 0.01
C PRO A 14 -21.43 4.17 -1.38
N PHE A 15 -21.00 5.37 -1.73
CA PHE A 15 -21.40 6.06 -2.96
C PHE A 15 -20.22 6.33 -3.88
N SER A 16 -20.39 5.91 -5.13
CA SER A 16 -19.55 6.26 -6.27
C SER A 16 -20.35 6.93 -7.41
N ASN A 17 -21.68 7.07 -7.23
CA ASN A 17 -22.65 7.39 -8.30
C ASN A 17 -23.91 8.04 -7.71
N PHE A 18 -23.79 9.25 -7.16
CA PHE A 18 -24.88 9.92 -6.44
C PHE A 18 -25.39 11.18 -7.13
N GLU A 19 -24.49 12.10 -7.49
CA GLU A 19 -24.83 13.43 -7.99
C GLU A 19 -24.98 13.48 -9.51
N GLY A 20 -25.77 14.43 -10.00
CA GLY A 20 -25.82 14.79 -11.42
C GLY A 20 -26.85 14.03 -12.24
N TRP A 21 -27.57 13.08 -11.66
CA TRP A 21 -28.69 12.40 -12.35
C TRP A 21 -29.79 13.40 -12.76
N GLU A 22 -30.49 13.11 -13.86
CA GLU A 22 -31.62 13.92 -14.31
C GLU A 22 -32.70 14.01 -13.20
N ARG A 23 -33.29 15.19 -13.02
CA ARG A 23 -34.35 15.38 -12.02
C ARG A 23 -35.56 14.50 -12.36
N GLY A 24 -36.02 13.74 -11.37
CA GLY A 24 -37.15 12.81 -11.55
C GLY A 24 -36.76 11.45 -12.16
N SER A 25 -35.49 11.25 -12.52
CA SER A 25 -34.99 9.95 -12.98
C SER A 25 -35.11 8.87 -11.91
N LYS A 26 -35.14 7.63 -12.38
CA LYS A 26 -35.17 6.45 -11.50
C LYS A 26 -33.87 6.34 -10.72
N GLU A 27 -32.75 6.60 -11.37
CA GLU A 27 -31.39 6.55 -10.84
C GLU A 27 -31.21 7.53 -9.67
N ARG A 28 -31.67 8.78 -9.86
CA ARG A 28 -31.70 9.76 -8.77
C ARG A 28 -32.55 9.25 -7.60
N SER A 29 -33.76 8.77 -7.88
CA SER A 29 -34.68 8.28 -6.85
C SER A 29 -34.09 7.10 -6.06
N GLU A 30 -33.39 6.19 -6.74
CA GLU A 30 -32.69 5.06 -6.13
C GLU A 30 -31.47 5.51 -5.31
N ALA A 31 -30.69 6.48 -5.77
CA ALA A 31 -29.58 7.06 -5.01
C ALA A 31 -30.04 7.65 -3.67
N PHE A 32 -31.12 8.44 -3.67
CA PHE A 32 -31.70 8.99 -2.44
C PHE A 32 -32.36 7.92 -1.56
N SER A 33 -32.96 6.89 -2.13
CA SER A 33 -33.47 5.74 -1.37
C SER A 33 -32.34 5.00 -0.64
N ARG A 34 -31.21 4.76 -1.33
CA ARG A 34 -30.00 4.19 -0.73
C ARG A 34 -29.44 5.08 0.38
N ALA A 35 -29.39 6.40 0.20
CA ALA A 35 -28.94 7.33 1.24
C ALA A 35 -29.75 7.20 2.53
N LYS A 36 -31.08 7.11 2.44
CA LYS A 36 -31.94 6.85 3.61
C LYS A 36 -31.66 5.50 4.28
N GLY A 37 -31.26 4.49 3.48
CA GLY A 37 -30.78 3.21 4.00
C GLY A 37 -29.47 3.33 4.77
N TRP A 38 -28.49 4.01 4.19
CA TRP A 38 -27.17 4.22 4.79
C TRP A 38 -27.21 5.05 6.06
N ILE A 39 -28.11 6.04 6.17
CA ILE A 39 -28.33 6.77 7.42
C ILE A 39 -28.67 5.82 8.58
N ARG A 40 -29.53 4.82 8.35
CA ARG A 40 -29.85 3.81 9.39
C ARG A 40 -28.65 2.95 9.76
N ILE A 41 -27.81 2.63 8.78
CA ILE A 41 -26.57 1.87 9.02
C ILE A 41 -25.60 2.72 9.84
N MET A 42 -25.42 4.00 9.48
CA MET A 42 -24.56 4.93 10.20
C MET A 42 -24.92 5.01 11.68
N GLN A 43 -26.22 5.11 11.99
CA GLN A 43 -26.74 5.07 13.36
C GLN A 43 -26.43 3.74 14.07
N ALA A 44 -26.59 2.61 13.37
CA ALA A 44 -26.37 1.29 13.95
C ALA A 44 -24.89 1.00 14.25
N VAL A 45 -23.98 1.58 13.45
CA VAL A 45 -22.53 1.38 13.59
C VAL A 45 -21.82 2.52 14.31
N ASP A 46 -22.58 3.50 14.78
CA ASP A 46 -22.09 4.66 15.55
C ASP A 46 -21.01 5.46 14.81
N THR A 47 -21.30 5.82 13.56
CA THR A 47 -20.42 6.67 12.73
C THR A 47 -21.15 7.93 12.30
N ALA A 48 -20.44 9.06 12.35
CA ALA A 48 -20.99 10.37 12.06
C ALA A 48 -20.60 10.90 10.67
N MET A 49 -19.82 10.15 9.89
CA MET A 49 -19.27 10.62 8.62
C MET A 49 -19.65 9.70 7.45
N LEU A 50 -20.21 10.30 6.40
CA LEU A 50 -20.46 9.66 5.13
C LEU A 50 -19.49 10.23 4.09
N GLN A 51 -18.80 9.37 3.36
CA GLN A 51 -17.99 9.77 2.21
C GLN A 51 -18.79 9.62 0.93
N LEU A 52 -18.67 10.61 0.05
CA LEU A 52 -19.21 10.59 -1.29
C LEU A 52 -18.07 10.80 -2.28
N GLY A 53 -17.75 9.76 -3.04
CA GLY A 53 -16.87 9.87 -4.19
C GLY A 53 -17.58 10.50 -5.38
N SER A 54 -16.88 11.36 -6.10
CA SER A 54 -17.36 12.00 -7.32
C SER A 54 -17.79 10.97 -8.37
N THR A 55 -18.94 11.22 -9.01
CA THR A 55 -19.56 10.25 -9.91
C THR A 55 -18.70 9.91 -11.14
N ASP A 56 -18.59 8.62 -11.46
CA ASP A 56 -17.96 8.12 -12.68
C ASP A 56 -18.99 7.80 -13.80
N SER A 57 -20.28 7.93 -13.51
CA SER A 57 -21.36 7.71 -14.47
C SER A 57 -21.32 8.66 -15.67
N HIS A 58 -21.54 8.13 -16.88
CA HIS A 58 -21.48 8.91 -18.13
C HIS A 58 -22.73 9.78 -18.41
N ASN A 59 -23.91 9.36 -17.93
CA ASN A 59 -25.20 9.99 -18.22
C ASN A 59 -25.65 10.93 -17.10
N VAL A 60 -24.76 11.84 -16.69
CA VAL A 60 -25.00 12.82 -15.62
C VAL A 60 -24.75 14.24 -16.13
N SER A 61 -25.44 15.20 -15.52
CA SER A 61 -25.20 16.62 -15.72
C SER A 61 -23.80 17.00 -15.24
N ARG A 62 -23.09 17.81 -16.05
CA ARG A 62 -21.82 18.44 -15.66
C ARG A 62 -22.00 19.84 -15.05
N SER A 63 -23.25 20.27 -14.86
CA SER A 63 -23.54 21.58 -14.26
C SER A 63 -23.25 21.54 -12.77
N LEU A 64 -22.31 22.39 -12.32
CA LEU A 64 -21.98 22.55 -10.90
C LEU A 64 -23.23 22.81 -10.03
N ASP A 65 -24.23 23.51 -10.58
CA ASP A 65 -25.47 23.81 -9.86
C ASP A 65 -26.35 22.57 -9.63
N VAL A 66 -26.36 21.65 -10.59
CA VAL A 66 -27.08 20.37 -10.46
C VAL A 66 -26.33 19.47 -9.47
N LEU A 67 -25.02 19.32 -9.62
CA LEU A 67 -24.17 18.53 -8.73
C LEU A 67 -24.30 19.01 -7.27
N ALA A 68 -24.12 20.32 -7.06
CA ALA A 68 -24.25 20.93 -5.74
C ALA A 68 -25.68 20.83 -5.19
N SER A 69 -26.72 20.88 -6.04
CA SER A 69 -28.10 20.72 -5.58
C SER A 69 -28.37 19.32 -5.03
N ASP A 70 -27.83 18.27 -5.66
CA ASP A 70 -28.04 16.90 -5.18
C ASP A 70 -27.27 16.65 -3.88
N ILE A 71 -26.02 17.10 -3.82
CA ILE A 71 -25.17 16.99 -2.62
C ILE A 71 -25.78 17.81 -1.46
N ARG A 72 -26.37 18.98 -1.74
CA ARG A 72 -27.07 19.80 -0.75
C ARG A 72 -28.29 19.09 -0.18
N GLU A 73 -29.10 18.45 -1.03
CA GLU A 73 -30.26 17.67 -0.56
C GLU A 73 -29.82 16.46 0.28
N LEU A 74 -28.72 15.80 -0.08
CA LEU A 74 -28.12 14.75 0.76
C LEU A 74 -27.64 15.29 2.12
N ALA A 75 -26.95 16.42 2.12
CA ALA A 75 -26.49 17.08 3.34
C ALA A 75 -27.66 17.46 4.26
N ASP A 76 -28.76 17.94 3.68
CA ASP A 76 -29.99 18.28 4.40
C ASP A 76 -30.68 17.03 5.01
N LEU A 77 -30.54 15.86 4.37
CA LEU A 77 -30.99 14.58 4.94
C LEU A 77 -30.11 14.09 6.10
N LEU A 78 -28.81 14.42 6.08
CA LEU A 78 -27.84 14.04 7.12
C LEU A 78 -27.92 14.94 8.37
N ALA A 79 -28.29 16.21 8.19
CA ALA A 79 -28.25 17.23 9.24
C ALA A 79 -29.08 16.89 10.51
N PRO A 80 -30.30 16.32 10.44
CA PRO A 80 -31.09 15.96 11.62
C PRO A 80 -30.43 14.91 12.52
N HIS A 81 -29.43 14.19 12.01
CA HIS A 81 -28.68 13.17 12.73
C HIS A 81 -27.30 13.66 13.18
N SER A 82 -26.99 14.95 12.97
CA SER A 82 -25.66 15.52 13.17
C SER A 82 -24.56 14.82 12.36
N PHE A 83 -24.93 14.25 11.21
CA PHE A 83 -24.00 13.59 10.30
C PHE A 83 -23.36 14.57 9.33
N ARG A 84 -22.10 14.28 9.00
CA ARG A 84 -21.24 15.03 8.10
C ARG A 84 -21.03 14.29 6.79
N LEU A 85 -20.86 15.04 5.70
CA LEU A 85 -20.54 14.51 4.37
C LEU A 85 -19.15 14.98 3.94
N ALA A 86 -18.26 14.03 3.61
CA ALA A 86 -16.96 14.29 3.03
C ALA A 86 -17.00 13.97 1.52
N TYR A 87 -16.90 15.00 0.68
CA TYR A 87 -16.89 14.85 -0.78
C TYR A 87 -15.46 14.65 -1.28
N GLU A 88 -15.25 13.63 -2.12
CA GLU A 88 -13.94 13.22 -2.62
C GLU A 88 -13.88 13.36 -4.15
N ASN A 89 -12.84 13.99 -4.67
CA ASN A 89 -12.54 13.89 -6.10
C ASN A 89 -12.01 12.49 -6.39
N TRP A 90 -12.41 11.90 -7.52
CA TRP A 90 -11.77 10.71 -8.04
C TRP A 90 -11.14 11.05 -9.37
N CYS A 91 -9.87 10.71 -9.60
CA CYS A 91 -9.15 11.11 -10.80
C CYS A 91 -9.80 10.62 -12.12
N TRP A 92 -10.58 9.53 -12.05
CA TRP A 92 -11.37 8.99 -13.17
C TRP A 92 -12.84 9.47 -13.19
N ALA A 93 -13.25 10.37 -12.30
CA ALA A 93 -14.63 10.83 -12.24
C ALA A 93 -15.04 11.60 -13.50
N THR A 94 -16.31 11.49 -13.87
CA THR A 94 -16.88 12.18 -15.03
C THR A 94 -17.01 13.69 -14.78
N VAL A 95 -17.19 14.12 -13.53
CA VAL A 95 -17.56 15.52 -13.22
C VAL A 95 -16.58 16.29 -12.32
N SER A 96 -15.81 15.60 -11.47
CA SER A 96 -14.85 16.25 -10.58
C SER A 96 -13.58 15.41 -10.37
N PRO A 97 -12.69 15.32 -11.39
CA PRO A 97 -11.41 14.65 -11.27
C PRO A 97 -10.36 15.37 -10.44
N THR A 98 -10.42 16.70 -10.34
CA THR A 98 -9.42 17.51 -9.61
C THR A 98 -9.91 17.98 -8.25
N SER A 99 -8.99 18.23 -7.32
CA SER A 99 -9.29 18.73 -5.98
C SER A 99 -9.92 20.13 -6.03
N SER A 100 -9.52 20.94 -7.02
CA SER A 100 -10.10 22.26 -7.28
C SER A 100 -11.56 22.20 -7.71
N GLN A 101 -11.95 21.22 -8.55
CA GLN A 101 -13.35 21.03 -8.95
C GLN A 101 -14.20 20.55 -7.78
N ALA A 102 -13.68 19.64 -6.95
CA ALA A 102 -14.39 19.18 -5.77
C ALA A 102 -14.63 20.33 -4.80
N TRP A 103 -13.63 21.21 -4.61
CA TRP A 103 -13.79 22.40 -3.80
C TRP A 103 -14.85 23.35 -4.36
N ALA A 104 -14.85 23.62 -5.67
CA ALA A 104 -15.87 24.47 -6.29
C ALA A 104 -17.31 23.94 -6.06
N ILE A 105 -17.49 22.61 -6.11
CA ILE A 105 -18.77 21.97 -5.78
C ILE A 105 -19.11 22.17 -4.30
N VAL A 106 -18.19 21.88 -3.38
CA VAL A 106 -18.41 22.04 -1.92
C VAL A 106 -18.74 23.48 -1.55
N GLN A 107 -18.08 24.47 -2.15
CA GLN A 107 -18.42 25.90 -1.98
C GLN A 107 -19.86 26.18 -2.41
N ARG A 108 -20.28 25.63 -3.56
CA ARG A 108 -21.62 25.83 -4.11
C ARG A 108 -22.71 25.10 -3.32
N VAL A 109 -22.39 23.98 -2.68
CA VAL A 109 -23.32 23.23 -1.82
C VAL A 109 -23.77 24.10 -0.65
N ASP A 110 -22.86 24.89 -0.08
CA ASP A 110 -23.10 25.86 0.99
C ASP A 110 -23.87 25.25 2.17
N ARG A 111 -23.24 24.24 2.79
CA ARG A 111 -23.74 23.59 4.00
C ARG A 111 -22.63 23.43 5.04
N PRO A 112 -22.94 23.63 6.34
CA PRO A 112 -21.94 23.54 7.39
C PRO A 112 -21.46 22.10 7.63
N ASN A 113 -22.29 21.09 7.34
CA ASN A 113 -21.98 19.67 7.51
C ASN A 113 -21.40 19.01 6.25
N VAL A 114 -20.90 19.79 5.28
CA VAL A 114 -20.24 19.31 4.07
C VAL A 114 -18.81 19.85 4.02
N GLY A 115 -17.87 18.93 3.80
CA GLY A 115 -16.44 19.18 3.63
C GLY A 115 -15.84 18.27 2.57
N LEU A 116 -14.53 18.28 2.47
CA LEU A 116 -13.71 17.52 1.53
C LEU A 116 -13.08 16.29 2.21
N CYS A 117 -13.00 15.20 1.43
CA CYS A 117 -12.00 14.17 1.59
C CYS A 117 -10.90 14.45 0.57
N LEU A 118 -9.69 14.77 1.04
CA LEU A 118 -8.52 14.96 0.19
C LEU A 118 -7.71 13.67 0.18
N ASP A 119 -7.62 13.00 -0.97
CA ASP A 119 -6.79 11.81 -1.17
C ASP A 119 -5.59 12.16 -2.06
N THR A 120 -4.38 11.88 -1.58
CA THR A 120 -3.15 12.15 -2.33
C THR A 120 -3.07 11.34 -3.62
N PHE A 121 -3.58 10.10 -3.65
CA PHE A 121 -3.62 9.31 -4.88
C PHE A 121 -4.57 9.93 -5.91
N GLN A 122 -5.78 10.32 -5.48
CA GLN A 122 -6.77 10.91 -6.39
C GLN A 122 -6.29 12.26 -6.93
N THR A 123 -5.69 13.09 -6.06
CA THR A 123 -5.11 14.38 -6.45
C THR A 123 -3.96 14.18 -7.45
N CYS A 124 -3.02 13.27 -7.17
CA CYS A 124 -1.90 13.00 -8.07
C CYS A 124 -2.35 12.36 -9.39
N GLY A 125 -3.27 11.39 -9.36
CA GLY A 125 -3.75 10.71 -10.57
C GLY A 125 -4.60 11.59 -11.47
N GLY A 126 -5.19 12.68 -10.94
CA GLY A 126 -5.97 13.63 -11.74
C GLY A 126 -5.14 14.75 -12.35
N GLU A 127 -4.00 15.09 -11.74
CA GLU A 127 -3.28 16.34 -12.05
C GLU A 127 -1.80 16.14 -12.40
N TYR A 128 -1.21 14.98 -12.11
CA TYR A 128 0.22 14.71 -12.24
C TYR A 128 0.54 13.40 -12.97
N GLY A 129 0.08 12.27 -12.44
CA GLY A 129 0.40 10.93 -12.94
C GLY A 129 -0.58 10.45 -14.01
N ASP A 130 -0.07 9.74 -15.01
CA ASP A 130 -0.88 9.03 -16.00
C ASP A 130 -0.26 7.65 -16.28
N PRO A 131 -0.90 6.55 -15.84
CA PRO A 131 -0.37 5.21 -16.05
C PRO A 131 -0.45 4.72 -17.51
N THR A 132 -1.08 5.50 -18.40
CA THR A 132 -1.21 5.17 -19.82
C THR A 132 -0.07 5.71 -20.68
N THR A 133 0.76 6.58 -20.12
CA THR A 133 1.91 7.19 -20.82
C THR A 133 3.21 6.46 -20.53
N ALA A 134 4.22 6.65 -21.38
CA ALA A 134 5.52 5.99 -21.21
C ALA A 134 6.31 6.57 -20.03
N SER A 135 6.10 7.86 -19.73
CA SER A 135 6.73 8.55 -18.60
C SER A 135 6.04 8.29 -17.25
N GLY A 136 4.82 7.73 -17.24
CA GLY A 136 3.98 7.65 -16.04
C GLY A 136 3.40 9.01 -15.61
N LEU A 137 3.59 10.05 -16.43
CA LEU A 137 3.17 11.42 -16.20
C LEU A 137 2.19 11.87 -17.28
N ILE A 138 1.38 12.89 -17.00
CA ILE A 138 0.51 13.50 -18.01
C ILE A 138 1.38 14.19 -19.08
N GLU A 139 1.44 13.62 -20.29
CA GLU A 139 2.33 14.07 -21.38
C GLU A 139 1.78 15.26 -22.19
N GLU A 140 0.48 15.56 -22.11
CA GLU A 140 -0.14 16.65 -22.88
C GLU A 140 0.30 18.06 -22.42
N LYS A 141 0.88 18.18 -21.22
CA LYS A 141 1.41 19.44 -20.68
C LYS A 141 2.90 19.53 -20.98
N TYR A 142 3.22 19.87 -22.24
CA TYR A 142 4.56 20.02 -22.79
C TYR A 142 5.60 20.54 -21.76
N ILE A 143 6.62 19.71 -21.49
CA ILE A 143 7.75 19.87 -20.56
C ILE A 143 7.41 19.44 -19.11
N GLN A 144 8.10 18.41 -18.59
CA GLN A 144 7.97 17.89 -17.22
C GLN A 144 8.04 19.01 -16.15
N HIS A 145 8.95 19.97 -16.32
CA HIS A 145 9.05 21.13 -15.43
C HIS A 145 7.76 21.97 -15.37
N SER A 146 7.02 22.05 -16.48
CA SER A 146 5.71 22.72 -16.56
C SER A 146 4.63 21.95 -15.80
N LEU A 147 4.67 20.61 -15.86
CA LEU A 147 3.76 19.73 -15.11
C LEU A 147 3.99 19.82 -13.60
N GLU A 148 5.25 19.69 -13.16
CA GLU A 148 5.66 19.85 -11.76
C GLU A 148 5.25 21.22 -11.21
N LYS A 149 5.54 22.28 -11.96
CA LYS A 149 5.12 23.63 -11.60
C LYS A 149 3.60 23.76 -11.53
N GLY A 150 2.87 23.24 -12.52
CA GLY A 150 1.41 23.31 -12.55
C GLY A 150 0.75 22.54 -11.41
N PHE A 151 1.29 21.39 -11.04
CA PHE A 151 0.82 20.62 -9.89
C PHE A 151 1.12 21.36 -8.58
N THR A 152 2.33 21.91 -8.43
CA THR A 152 2.70 22.74 -7.28
C THR A 152 1.78 23.95 -7.15
N ASP A 153 1.53 24.67 -8.25
CA ASP A 153 0.62 25.82 -8.29
C ASP A 153 -0.81 25.42 -7.88
N SER A 154 -1.30 24.25 -8.31
CA SER A 154 -2.63 23.72 -7.93
C SER A 154 -2.73 23.44 -6.43
N LEU A 155 -1.71 22.78 -5.85
CA LEU A 155 -1.64 22.53 -4.41
C LEU A 155 -1.57 23.83 -3.61
N ASP A 156 -0.83 24.82 -4.12
CA ASP A 156 -0.75 26.17 -3.56
C ASP A 156 -2.13 26.86 -3.54
N VAL A 157 -2.90 26.75 -4.62
CA VAL A 157 -4.27 27.28 -4.71
C VAL A 157 -5.17 26.55 -3.72
N LEU A 158 -5.10 25.22 -3.66
CA LEU A 158 -5.88 24.42 -2.71
C LEU A 158 -5.60 24.87 -1.26
N ALA A 159 -4.33 24.98 -0.88
CA ALA A 159 -3.91 25.40 0.46
C ALA A 159 -4.35 26.83 0.81
N LYS A 160 -4.41 27.74 -0.17
CA LYS A 160 -4.84 29.14 0.03
C LYS A 160 -6.36 29.30 0.05
N THR A 161 -7.11 28.42 -0.62
CA THR A 161 -8.55 28.62 -0.87
C THR A 161 -9.46 27.73 -0.04
N VAL A 162 -8.97 26.58 0.43
CA VAL A 162 -9.75 25.64 1.25
C VAL A 162 -9.51 25.94 2.73
N PRO A 163 -10.54 26.37 3.48
CA PRO A 163 -10.44 26.49 4.93
C PRO A 163 -10.19 25.13 5.58
N SER A 164 -9.34 25.06 6.59
CA SER A 164 -8.97 23.79 7.23
C SER A 164 -10.17 23.08 7.86
N GLU A 165 -11.18 23.83 8.34
CA GLU A 165 -12.44 23.28 8.86
C GLU A 165 -13.31 22.59 7.80
N LYS A 166 -13.01 22.82 6.51
CA LYS A 166 -13.66 22.14 5.39
C LYS A 166 -12.94 20.87 4.96
N ILE A 167 -11.79 20.53 5.54
CA ILE A 167 -11.09 19.27 5.29
C ILE A 167 -11.50 18.29 6.39
N TYR A 168 -12.40 17.36 6.07
CA TYR A 168 -12.89 16.38 7.05
C TYR A 168 -11.98 15.14 7.12
N VAL A 169 -11.37 14.80 5.99
CA VAL A 169 -10.46 13.65 5.87
C VAL A 169 -9.30 14.04 4.97
N LEU A 170 -8.09 13.71 5.40
CA LEU A 170 -6.89 13.69 4.56
C LEU A 170 -6.42 12.24 4.49
N GLN A 171 -6.58 11.62 3.33
CA GLN A 171 -6.08 10.28 3.03
C GLN A 171 -4.72 10.41 2.34
N ILE A 172 -3.69 9.88 2.99
CA ILE A 172 -2.35 9.81 2.40
C ILE A 172 -2.16 8.38 1.90
N THR A 173 -2.27 8.21 0.60
CA THR A 173 -2.03 6.94 -0.08
C THR A 173 -0.55 6.84 -0.43
N TRP A 174 0.15 5.85 0.12
CA TRP A 174 1.59 5.64 -0.07
C TRP A 174 1.84 4.45 -1.00
N THR A 175 2.22 4.71 -2.26
CA THR A 175 2.63 3.69 -3.22
C THR A 175 4.15 3.61 -3.27
N ILE A 176 4.76 2.93 -2.30
CA ILE A 176 6.21 2.73 -2.19
C ILE A 176 6.60 1.44 -2.87
N VAL A 177 6.74 1.51 -4.19
CA VAL A 177 7.73 0.84 -5.03
C VAL A 177 7.22 0.96 -6.46
N ARG A 178 8.10 1.33 -7.37
CA ARG A 178 7.91 1.22 -8.81
C ARG A 178 7.61 -0.23 -9.16
N LEU A 179 6.46 -0.47 -9.79
CA LEU A 179 5.92 -1.80 -10.06
C LEU A 179 6.05 -2.20 -11.52
N GLY A 180 6.31 -3.48 -11.74
CA GLY A 180 6.21 -4.07 -13.06
C GLY A 180 4.78 -4.06 -13.59
N PRO A 181 4.59 -4.06 -14.92
CA PRO A 181 5.62 -4.24 -15.95
C PRO A 181 6.32 -2.95 -16.40
N TYR A 182 5.84 -1.79 -15.96
CA TYR A 182 6.33 -0.47 -16.37
C TYR A 182 7.76 -0.25 -15.89
N ASP A 183 7.96 -0.41 -14.59
CA ASP A 183 9.27 -0.37 -13.97
C ASP A 183 9.72 -1.78 -13.65
N ARG A 184 10.68 -2.25 -14.45
CA ARG A 184 11.21 -3.61 -14.36
C ARG A 184 12.25 -3.70 -13.26
N TYR A 185 12.59 -4.93 -12.90
CA TYR A 185 13.78 -5.20 -12.08
C TYR A 185 14.99 -4.41 -12.63
N PRO A 186 15.70 -3.62 -11.81
CA PRO A 186 15.68 -3.64 -10.34
C PRO A 186 14.96 -2.46 -9.64
N ALA A 187 14.06 -1.74 -10.31
CA ALA A 187 13.46 -0.50 -9.78
C ALA A 187 12.89 -0.62 -8.35
N ALA A 188 12.15 -1.69 -8.06
CA ALA A 188 11.62 -1.93 -6.71
C ALA A 188 12.72 -2.16 -5.65
N ASN A 189 13.86 -2.73 -6.02
CA ASN A 189 15.00 -2.87 -5.11
C ASN A 189 15.59 -1.50 -4.78
N GLU A 190 15.81 -0.67 -5.82
CA GLU A 190 16.36 0.68 -5.69
C GLU A 190 15.46 1.55 -4.80
N ASP A 191 14.14 1.50 -4.99
CA ASP A 191 13.21 2.30 -4.19
C ASP A 191 13.22 1.94 -2.71
N VAL A 192 13.34 0.64 -2.38
CA VAL A 192 13.45 0.22 -0.98
C VAL A 192 14.82 0.62 -0.42
N GLU A 193 15.89 0.54 -1.22
CA GLU A 193 17.21 1.03 -0.82
C GLU A 193 17.20 2.54 -0.54
N ASP A 194 16.54 3.34 -1.37
CA ASP A 194 16.38 4.79 -1.17
C ASP A 194 15.63 5.10 0.13
N VAL A 195 14.56 4.35 0.44
CA VAL A 195 13.80 4.52 1.69
C VAL A 195 14.68 4.20 2.90
N ILE A 196 15.40 3.07 2.88
CA ILE A 196 16.27 2.70 4.00
C ILE A 196 17.44 3.68 4.14
N SER A 197 18.00 4.15 3.04
CA SER A 197 19.05 5.18 3.04
C SER A 197 18.56 6.50 3.62
N ALA A 198 17.35 6.94 3.29
CA ALA A 198 16.73 8.12 3.90
C ALA A 198 16.52 7.97 5.42
N VAL A 199 16.36 6.74 5.92
CA VAL A 199 16.25 6.49 7.36
C VAL A 199 17.62 6.48 8.04
N LEU A 200 18.62 5.82 7.44
CA LEU A 200 19.89 5.46 8.09
C LEU A 200 21.09 6.36 7.76
N ASP A 201 21.16 6.93 6.56
CA ASP A 201 22.36 7.63 6.07
C ASP A 201 22.16 9.15 6.14
N ASP A 202 22.84 9.81 7.07
CA ASP A 202 22.74 11.26 7.29
C ASP A 202 23.29 12.12 6.14
N ARG A 203 24.04 11.49 5.22
CA ARG A 203 24.52 12.12 3.98
C ARG A 203 23.45 12.12 2.89
N ASN A 204 22.43 11.26 2.99
CA ASN A 204 21.33 11.26 2.03
C ASN A 204 20.51 12.55 2.19
N PRO A 205 20.27 13.34 1.12
CA PRO A 205 19.47 14.56 1.21
C PRO A 205 18.07 14.34 1.83
N ALA A 206 17.49 13.16 1.62
CA ALA A 206 16.20 12.78 2.16
C ALA A 206 16.22 12.55 3.69
N PHE A 207 17.39 12.32 4.29
CA PHE A 207 17.49 12.01 5.73
C PHE A 207 16.99 13.13 6.63
N LYS A 208 17.41 14.36 6.34
CA LYS A 208 16.96 15.55 7.06
C LYS A 208 15.54 15.91 6.68
N GLN A 209 15.20 15.82 5.38
CA GLN A 209 13.88 16.15 4.88
C GLN A 209 12.80 15.27 5.51
N LEU A 210 13.01 13.95 5.56
CA LEU A 210 12.09 12.98 6.16
C LEU A 210 11.79 13.33 7.63
N ARG A 211 12.83 13.52 8.44
CA ARG A 211 12.69 13.88 9.85
C ARG A 211 11.99 15.24 10.04
N ASN A 212 12.34 16.23 9.24
CA ASN A 212 11.72 17.55 9.30
C ASN A 212 10.24 17.50 8.93
N THR A 213 9.89 16.75 7.87
CA THR A 213 8.49 16.58 7.44
C THR A 213 7.68 15.84 8.51
N ILE A 214 8.21 14.75 9.08
CA ILE A 214 7.56 14.03 10.19
C ILE A 214 7.31 14.99 11.37
N ASN A 215 8.33 15.73 11.79
CA ASN A 215 8.19 16.60 12.96
C ASN A 215 7.33 17.85 12.70
N THR A 216 7.29 18.34 11.47
CA THR A 216 6.34 19.38 11.07
C THR A 216 4.90 18.85 11.17
N TYR A 217 4.66 17.64 10.70
CA TYR A 217 3.35 16.99 10.83
C TYR A 217 2.95 16.77 12.30
N LEU A 218 3.85 16.23 13.13
CA LEU A 218 3.60 16.01 14.55
C LEU A 218 3.37 17.33 15.29
N SER A 219 4.15 18.37 15.00
CA SER A 219 3.94 19.70 15.57
C SER A 219 2.56 20.28 15.21
N ASN A 220 2.11 20.11 13.97
CA ASN A 220 0.78 20.54 13.54
C ASN A 220 -0.34 19.74 14.23
N ALA A 221 -0.08 18.48 14.56
CA ALA A 221 -0.96 17.60 15.32
C ALA A 221 -0.86 17.78 16.86
N GLN A 222 -0.01 18.69 17.35
CA GLN A 222 0.31 18.87 18.77
C GLN A 222 0.89 17.60 19.45
N GLU A 223 1.51 16.74 18.65
CA GLU A 223 2.19 15.53 19.12
C GLU A 223 3.67 15.83 19.45
N PRO A 224 4.29 15.08 20.38
CA PRO A 224 5.70 15.24 20.71
C PRO A 224 6.62 15.07 19.50
N PHE A 225 7.76 15.75 19.53
CA PHE A 225 8.84 15.54 18.59
C PHE A 225 9.30 14.07 18.60
N VAL A 226 9.52 13.51 17.41
CA VAL A 226 10.04 12.16 17.22
C VAL A 226 11.35 12.23 16.47
N ASP A 227 12.41 11.68 17.06
CA ASP A 227 13.63 11.36 16.33
C ASP A 227 13.55 9.92 15.81
N LEU A 228 13.88 9.74 14.54
CA LEU A 228 13.94 8.40 13.95
C LEU A 228 15.24 7.73 14.37
N ASP A 229 15.08 6.72 15.22
CA ASP A 229 16.17 5.92 15.74
C ASP A 229 16.84 5.11 14.61
N THR A 230 18.11 5.40 14.38
CA THR A 230 18.92 4.72 13.35
C THR A 230 19.56 3.42 13.85
N VAL A 231 19.56 3.14 15.15
CA VAL A 231 20.15 1.95 15.76
C VAL A 231 19.13 0.83 15.98
N ARG A 232 17.84 1.15 15.92
CA ARG A 232 16.75 0.18 16.04
C ARG A 232 15.92 0.16 14.76
N ILE A 233 16.33 -0.68 13.81
CA ILE A 233 15.55 -0.97 12.58
C ILE A 233 15.04 -2.41 12.56
N ALA A 234 13.92 -2.63 11.89
CA ALA A 234 13.43 -3.96 11.54
C ALA A 234 12.79 -3.87 10.15
N ILE A 235 12.93 -4.94 9.36
CA ILE A 235 12.42 -4.98 7.98
C ILE A 235 11.49 -6.18 7.85
N SER A 236 10.33 -5.98 7.23
CA SER A 236 9.32 -7.02 7.06
C SER A 236 8.79 -7.00 5.64
N GLY A 237 8.40 -8.17 5.15
CA GLY A 237 7.79 -8.26 3.83
C GLY A 237 7.00 -9.56 3.64
N PHE A 238 5.97 -9.47 2.78
CA PHE A 238 5.13 -10.60 2.39
C PHE A 238 5.38 -10.96 0.94
N SER A 239 5.53 -12.26 0.63
CA SER A 239 5.75 -12.76 -0.74
C SER A 239 6.91 -12.03 -1.46
N SER A 240 6.65 -11.31 -2.55
CA SER A 240 7.66 -10.47 -3.23
C SER A 240 8.24 -9.37 -2.33
N GLY A 241 7.46 -8.82 -1.40
CA GLY A 241 7.99 -7.90 -0.39
C GLY A 241 8.97 -8.58 0.56
N GLY A 242 8.81 -9.88 0.84
CA GLY A 242 9.77 -10.66 1.62
C GLY A 242 11.10 -10.88 0.89
N ASN A 243 11.06 -10.97 -0.44
CA ASN A 243 12.26 -10.95 -1.28
C ASN A 243 12.99 -9.59 -1.15
N LEU A 244 12.27 -8.47 -1.28
CA LEU A 244 12.85 -7.13 -1.10
C LEU A 244 13.40 -6.92 0.31
N ALA A 245 12.69 -7.37 1.34
CA ALA A 245 13.12 -7.27 2.73
C ALA A 245 14.46 -7.99 2.99
N LEU A 246 14.63 -9.20 2.45
CA LEU A 246 15.88 -9.94 2.56
C LEU A 246 17.03 -9.24 1.82
N ASN A 247 16.76 -8.67 0.64
CA ASN A 247 17.75 -7.92 -0.13
C ASN A 247 18.37 -6.77 0.65
N MET A 248 17.61 -6.12 1.55
CA MET A 248 18.14 -5.02 2.36
C MET A 248 19.25 -5.44 3.31
N ALA A 249 19.43 -6.73 3.58
CA ALA A 249 20.48 -7.26 4.46
C ALA A 249 21.50 -8.15 3.72
N ILE A 250 21.50 -8.19 2.38
CA ILE A 250 22.45 -8.99 1.60
C ILE A 250 23.32 -8.08 0.73
N SER A 251 24.64 -8.13 0.94
CA SER A 251 25.62 -7.62 -0.02
C SER A 251 25.95 -8.69 -1.07
N VAL A 252 26.12 -8.27 -2.33
CA VAL A 252 26.58 -9.15 -3.41
C VAL A 252 27.82 -8.53 -4.02
N GLU A 253 29.01 -9.07 -3.74
CA GLU A 253 30.28 -8.47 -4.18
C GLU A 253 30.96 -9.30 -5.29
N ASP A 254 31.25 -10.57 -5.00
CA ASP A 254 32.02 -11.46 -5.88
C ASP A 254 31.16 -12.55 -6.53
N ASP A 255 30.01 -12.17 -7.11
CA ASP A 255 29.12 -13.12 -7.80
C ASP A 255 29.38 -13.16 -9.32
N PRO A 256 29.58 -14.34 -9.93
CA PRO A 256 29.88 -14.45 -11.36
C PRO A 256 28.75 -13.99 -12.28
N THR A 257 27.55 -13.73 -11.74
CA THR A 257 26.37 -13.29 -12.49
C THR A 257 26.18 -11.76 -12.51
N ILE A 258 27.02 -11.01 -11.78
CA ILE A 258 26.95 -9.53 -11.70
C ILE A 258 28.16 -8.88 -12.37
N SER A 259 27.97 -7.69 -12.94
CA SER A 259 29.03 -6.91 -13.59
C SER A 259 29.74 -5.94 -12.64
N ALA A 260 29.15 -5.64 -11.49
CA ALA A 260 29.68 -4.75 -10.47
C ALA A 260 29.09 -5.13 -9.10
N PRO A 261 29.85 -4.95 -8.01
CA PRO A 261 29.35 -5.17 -6.65
C PRO A 261 28.07 -4.39 -6.36
N TRP A 262 27.16 -5.02 -5.63
CA TRP A 262 25.93 -4.43 -5.11
C TRP A 262 25.89 -4.60 -3.60
N PRO A 263 26.45 -3.66 -2.83
CA PRO A 263 26.44 -3.71 -1.37
C PRO A 263 25.03 -3.50 -0.82
N SER A 264 24.73 -4.09 0.33
CA SER A 264 23.51 -3.77 1.09
C SER A 264 23.55 -2.29 1.51
N VAL A 265 22.37 -1.66 1.53
CA VAL A 265 22.19 -0.30 2.08
C VAL A 265 22.43 -0.24 3.60
N ILE A 266 22.30 -1.38 4.30
CA ILE A 266 22.72 -1.51 5.69
C ILE A 266 24.22 -1.84 5.66
N PRO A 267 25.09 -0.92 6.11
CA PRO A 267 26.53 -1.15 6.06
C PRO A 267 26.91 -2.37 6.89
N GLN A 268 27.88 -3.17 6.44
CA GLN A 268 28.39 -4.32 7.21
C GLN A 268 28.99 -3.92 8.58
N SER A 269 29.30 -2.63 8.77
CA SER A 269 29.73 -2.04 10.03
C SER A 269 28.57 -1.72 10.99
N TYR A 270 27.32 -1.94 10.60
CA TYR A 270 26.16 -1.69 11.45
C TYR A 270 26.15 -2.67 12.64
N GLU A 271 26.30 -2.15 13.85
CA GLU A 271 26.61 -2.97 15.03
C GLU A 271 25.39 -3.63 15.68
N HIS A 272 24.21 -3.11 15.39
CA HIS A 272 22.95 -3.50 16.01
C HIS A 272 22.26 -4.64 15.24
N ALA A 273 21.40 -5.37 15.95
CA ALA A 273 20.61 -6.44 15.35
C ALA A 273 19.72 -5.90 14.21
N VAL A 274 19.57 -6.69 13.15
CA VAL A 274 18.72 -6.39 11.99
C VAL A 274 17.66 -7.49 11.89
N PRO A 275 16.51 -7.35 12.58
CA PRO A 275 15.42 -8.29 12.50
C PRO A 275 14.74 -8.25 11.12
N LEU A 276 14.63 -9.41 10.48
CA LEU A 276 13.94 -9.61 9.21
C LEU A 276 12.72 -10.52 9.43
N LEU A 277 11.52 -10.01 9.19
CA LEU A 277 10.28 -10.78 9.21
C LEU A 277 9.87 -11.14 7.77
N LEU A 278 10.13 -12.37 7.37
CA LEU A 278 9.93 -12.83 6.00
C LEU A 278 8.71 -13.76 5.93
N PHE A 279 7.59 -13.23 5.46
CA PHE A 279 6.37 -14.01 5.28
C PHE A 279 6.37 -14.61 3.87
N TYR A 280 6.55 -15.92 3.78
CA TYR A 280 6.48 -16.71 2.54
C TYR A 280 7.20 -16.06 1.34
N PRO A 281 8.50 -15.69 1.51
CA PRO A 281 9.22 -14.90 0.51
C PRO A 281 9.48 -15.69 -0.78
N SER A 282 9.51 -14.98 -1.91
CA SER A 282 9.98 -15.55 -3.18
C SER A 282 11.51 -15.48 -3.26
N LEU A 283 12.22 -16.49 -2.74
CA LEU A 283 13.69 -16.47 -2.63
C LEU A 283 14.43 -16.88 -3.91
N ASP A 284 13.79 -17.66 -4.78
CA ASP A 284 14.35 -18.11 -6.06
C ASP A 284 13.30 -17.93 -7.16
N CYS A 285 13.56 -16.99 -8.05
CA CYS A 285 12.67 -16.59 -9.12
C CYS A 285 13.01 -17.28 -10.46
N ARG A 286 13.93 -18.26 -10.50
CA ARG A 286 14.31 -18.96 -11.75
C ARG A 286 13.15 -19.72 -12.37
N MET A 287 12.32 -20.33 -11.52
CA MET A 287 11.13 -21.08 -11.93
C MET A 287 9.86 -20.23 -11.82
N LEU A 288 9.04 -20.30 -12.86
CA LEU A 288 7.67 -19.78 -12.86
C LEU A 288 6.79 -20.58 -11.90
N PRO A 289 5.68 -20.00 -11.39
CA PRO A 289 4.80 -20.68 -10.45
C PRO A 289 4.32 -22.07 -10.90
N TYR A 290 4.10 -22.27 -12.20
CA TYR A 290 3.66 -23.56 -12.76
C TYR A 290 4.79 -24.59 -12.95
N GLU A 291 6.05 -24.15 -12.92
CA GLU A 291 7.24 -25.00 -13.04
C GLU A 291 7.69 -25.53 -11.66
N ARG A 292 7.22 -24.90 -10.59
CA ARG A 292 7.55 -25.27 -9.21
C ARG A 292 6.85 -26.56 -8.79
N LEU A 293 7.52 -27.30 -7.90
CA LEU A 293 6.94 -28.46 -7.25
C LEU A 293 5.72 -28.02 -6.43
N ARG A 294 4.57 -28.64 -6.66
CA ARG A 294 3.37 -28.40 -5.86
C ARG A 294 3.42 -29.26 -4.61
N PRO A 295 3.22 -28.69 -3.41
CA PRO A 295 3.14 -29.48 -2.19
C PRO A 295 1.90 -30.38 -2.20
N GLU A 296 2.00 -31.51 -1.50
CA GLU A 296 0.86 -32.42 -1.29
C GLU A 296 -0.30 -31.68 -0.62
N GLY A 297 -1.51 -31.87 -1.13
CA GLY A 297 -2.73 -31.22 -0.62
C GLY A 297 -3.02 -29.84 -1.22
N LEU A 298 -2.14 -29.28 -2.06
CA LEU A 298 -2.47 -28.08 -2.84
C LEU A 298 -3.32 -28.47 -4.06
N GLU A 299 -4.63 -28.22 -3.99
CA GLU A 299 -5.53 -28.45 -5.11
C GLU A 299 -5.15 -27.61 -6.34
N VAL A 300 -5.37 -28.16 -7.54
CA VAL A 300 -5.18 -27.40 -8.78
C VAL A 300 -6.19 -26.25 -8.78
N PRO A 301 -5.76 -24.99 -8.96
CA PRO A 301 -6.68 -23.87 -8.99
C PRO A 301 -7.75 -24.10 -10.07
N THR A 302 -9.02 -24.22 -9.68
CA THR A 302 -10.16 -24.30 -10.60
C THR A 302 -10.98 -23.00 -10.51
N GLY A 303 -11.56 -22.57 -11.64
CA GLY A 303 -12.44 -21.39 -11.69
C GLY A 303 -11.72 -20.03 -11.58
N PHE A 304 -12.33 -19.05 -10.91
CA PHE A 304 -11.87 -17.66 -10.84
C PHE A 304 -10.45 -17.50 -10.26
N PHE A 305 -9.98 -18.42 -9.42
CA PHE A 305 -8.59 -18.45 -8.94
C PHE A 305 -7.58 -18.89 -10.02
N ALA A 306 -8.00 -19.60 -11.07
CA ALA A 306 -7.16 -19.79 -12.27
C ALA A 306 -6.91 -18.47 -13.02
N ARG A 307 -7.66 -17.40 -12.71
CA ARG A 307 -7.48 -16.03 -13.23
C ARG A 307 -6.37 -15.25 -12.49
N LEU A 308 -5.85 -15.77 -11.37
CA LEU A 308 -4.57 -15.38 -10.77
C LEU A 308 -3.34 -15.90 -11.57
N LYS A 309 -3.54 -16.29 -12.83
CA LYS A 309 -2.54 -16.24 -13.92
C LYS A 309 -1.77 -14.92 -13.99
N LEU A 310 -2.19 -13.87 -13.29
CA LEU A 310 -1.46 -12.62 -13.14
C LEU A 310 0.03 -12.85 -12.85
N GLU A 311 0.44 -13.70 -11.90
CA GLU A 311 1.89 -13.92 -11.66
C GLU A 311 2.58 -14.61 -12.83
N THR A 312 1.89 -15.53 -13.51
CA THR A 312 2.45 -16.25 -14.67
C THR A 312 2.62 -15.34 -15.88
N GLU A 313 1.69 -14.41 -16.09
CA GLU A 313 1.70 -13.45 -17.20
C GLU A 313 2.54 -12.20 -16.89
N LEU A 314 2.57 -11.75 -15.63
CA LEU A 314 3.27 -10.53 -15.19
C LEU A 314 4.73 -10.77 -14.81
N MET A 315 5.08 -11.92 -14.23
CA MET A 315 6.47 -12.20 -13.83
C MET A 315 7.44 -12.10 -15.02
N PRO A 316 7.14 -12.63 -16.23
CA PRO A 316 7.98 -12.41 -17.41
C PRO A 316 8.10 -10.94 -17.83
N GLN A 317 7.10 -10.12 -17.53
CA GLN A 317 7.08 -8.69 -17.90
C GLN A 317 7.86 -7.82 -16.92
N TYR A 318 7.83 -8.16 -15.63
CA TYR A 318 8.59 -7.50 -14.56
C TYR A 318 10.05 -7.97 -14.51
N LEU A 319 10.28 -9.30 -14.49
CA LEU A 319 11.58 -9.94 -14.32
C LEU A 319 11.90 -10.84 -15.52
N ARG A 320 12.73 -10.30 -16.43
CA ARG A 320 13.18 -11.03 -17.62
C ARG A 320 13.95 -12.29 -17.25
N VAL A 321 13.86 -13.31 -18.10
CA VAL A 321 14.44 -14.65 -17.87
C VAL A 321 15.93 -14.56 -17.54
N GLU A 322 16.66 -13.70 -18.24
CA GLU A 322 18.12 -13.55 -18.09
C GLU A 322 18.50 -12.95 -16.72
N LYS A 323 17.57 -12.26 -16.05
CA LYS A 323 17.78 -11.64 -14.74
C LYS A 323 17.29 -12.50 -13.58
N ARG A 324 16.54 -13.58 -13.83
CA ARG A 324 15.98 -14.42 -12.75
C ARG A 324 17.02 -15.09 -11.87
N ALA A 325 18.19 -15.41 -12.44
CA ALA A 325 19.31 -15.98 -11.68
C ALA A 325 20.14 -14.93 -10.93
N HIS A 326 19.88 -13.63 -11.14
CA HIS A 326 20.62 -12.57 -10.48
C HIS A 326 20.39 -12.63 -8.96
N PRO A 327 21.43 -12.58 -8.12
CA PRO A 327 21.31 -12.75 -6.67
C PRO A 327 20.42 -11.70 -6.00
N ARG A 328 20.30 -10.48 -6.55
CA ARG A 328 19.33 -9.48 -6.05
C ARG A 328 17.89 -9.66 -6.53
N ALA A 329 17.66 -10.39 -7.62
CA ALA A 329 16.31 -10.81 -8.04
C ALA A 329 15.86 -12.09 -7.31
N SER A 330 16.83 -12.95 -6.98
CA SER A 330 16.67 -14.21 -6.28
C SER A 330 17.63 -14.26 -5.08
N PRO A 331 17.33 -13.56 -3.97
CA PRO A 331 18.21 -13.43 -2.81
C PRO A 331 18.53 -14.76 -2.13
N GLY A 332 17.78 -15.82 -2.41
CA GLY A 332 18.14 -17.18 -1.98
C GLY A 332 19.39 -17.74 -2.66
N LEU A 333 19.76 -17.22 -3.84
CA LEU A 333 20.95 -17.64 -4.59
C LEU A 333 22.23 -16.95 -4.11
N ALA A 334 22.13 -15.74 -3.55
CA ALA A 334 23.27 -14.97 -3.05
C ALA A 334 24.09 -15.74 -2.00
N ASP A 335 25.42 -15.60 -2.01
CA ASP A 335 26.30 -16.20 -0.99
C ASP A 335 25.90 -15.74 0.41
N ILE A 336 25.81 -16.68 1.37
CA ILE A 336 25.42 -16.40 2.76
C ILE A 336 26.46 -15.53 3.45
N LYS A 337 27.72 -15.51 2.98
CA LYS A 337 28.74 -14.55 3.46
C LYS A 337 28.35 -13.10 3.24
N GLY A 338 27.51 -12.82 2.23
CA GLY A 338 26.97 -11.48 1.98
C GLY A 338 25.84 -11.09 2.92
N LEU A 339 25.23 -12.05 3.63
CA LEU A 339 24.18 -11.78 4.61
C LEU A 339 24.76 -11.05 5.82
N HIS A 340 24.18 -9.91 6.16
CA HIS A 340 24.62 -9.06 7.25
C HIS A 340 24.86 -9.87 8.55
N PRO A 341 26.00 -9.68 9.24
CA PRO A 341 26.38 -10.50 10.39
C PRO A 341 25.43 -10.33 11.58
N LYS A 342 24.71 -9.21 11.64
CA LYS A 342 23.70 -8.93 12.66
C LYS A 342 22.25 -9.27 12.24
N ALA A 343 22.06 -9.86 11.06
CA ALA A 343 20.74 -10.27 10.62
C ALA A 343 20.16 -11.36 11.55
N LYS A 344 18.92 -11.15 11.99
CA LYS A 344 18.11 -12.15 12.70
C LYS A 344 16.85 -12.36 11.88
N ILE A 345 16.55 -13.59 11.48
CA ILE A 345 15.55 -13.85 10.44
C ILE A 345 14.45 -14.74 10.99
N MET A 346 13.20 -14.26 10.92
CA MET A 346 12.02 -15.10 11.10
C MET A 346 11.39 -15.38 9.75
N LEU A 347 11.42 -16.65 9.33
CA LEU A 347 10.88 -17.13 8.07
C LEU A 347 9.57 -17.88 8.33
N ILE A 348 8.46 -17.36 7.81
CA ILE A 348 7.13 -17.91 8.04
C ILE A 348 6.64 -18.59 6.77
N LEU A 349 6.44 -19.90 6.82
CA LEU A 349 6.14 -20.74 5.66
C LEU A 349 4.77 -21.43 5.80
N PRO A 350 3.79 -21.11 4.94
CA PRO A 350 2.56 -21.89 4.81
C PRO A 350 2.85 -23.28 4.25
N GLN A 351 2.07 -24.26 4.68
CA GLN A 351 2.15 -25.62 4.14
C GLN A 351 1.69 -25.70 2.69
N LEU A 352 0.61 -24.99 2.33
CA LEU A 352 -0.01 -25.07 1.00
C LEU A 352 0.51 -23.94 0.10
N ASP A 353 1.81 -23.99 -0.23
CA ASP A 353 2.50 -22.97 -1.04
C ASP A 353 3.61 -23.53 -1.92
N SER A 354 3.60 -23.10 -3.19
CA SER A 354 4.60 -23.44 -4.20
C SER A 354 6.01 -22.89 -3.91
N LEU A 355 6.13 -21.88 -3.04
CA LEU A 355 7.41 -21.29 -2.65
C LEU A 355 8.12 -22.04 -1.52
N SER A 356 7.41 -22.93 -0.81
CA SER A 356 7.94 -23.59 0.38
C SER A 356 9.15 -24.49 0.08
N ALA A 357 9.13 -25.24 -1.03
CA ALA A 357 10.26 -26.09 -1.41
C ALA A 357 11.55 -25.29 -1.71
N LEU A 358 11.40 -24.13 -2.36
CA LEU A 358 12.53 -23.22 -2.62
C LEU A 358 13.04 -22.58 -1.33
N SER A 359 12.13 -22.25 -0.42
CA SER A 359 12.47 -21.76 0.91
C SER A 359 13.25 -22.81 1.70
N ASP A 360 12.91 -24.10 1.58
CA ASP A 360 13.60 -25.19 2.26
C ASP A 360 15.05 -25.36 1.80
N ILE A 361 15.30 -25.21 0.49
CA ILE A 361 16.66 -25.20 -0.06
C ILE A 361 17.48 -24.06 0.57
N TRP A 362 16.90 -22.88 0.67
CA TRP A 362 17.58 -21.74 1.28
C TRP A 362 17.78 -21.91 2.79
N VAL A 363 16.82 -22.46 3.52
CA VAL A 363 16.95 -22.80 4.95
C VAL A 363 18.14 -23.74 5.16
N GLU A 364 18.28 -24.78 4.33
CA GLU A 364 19.40 -25.71 4.44
C GLU A 364 20.74 -25.03 4.12
N LYS A 365 20.76 -24.16 3.11
CA LYS A 365 21.93 -23.34 2.77
C LYS A 365 22.40 -22.47 3.95
N VAL A 366 21.48 -21.73 4.59
CA VAL A 366 21.79 -20.87 5.75
C VAL A 366 22.32 -21.69 6.92
N ARG A 367 21.72 -22.86 7.19
CA ARG A 367 22.17 -23.77 8.25
C ARG A 367 23.54 -24.36 7.98
N SER A 368 23.78 -24.83 6.75
CA SER A 368 25.05 -25.40 6.32
C SER A 368 26.20 -24.39 6.38
N ASP A 369 25.90 -23.10 6.17
CA ASP A 369 26.88 -22.01 6.28
C ASP A 369 27.12 -21.55 7.73
N GLY A 370 26.57 -22.24 8.73
CA GLY A 370 26.80 -21.97 10.15
C GLY A 370 25.95 -20.82 10.73
N ARG A 371 24.94 -20.33 9.99
CA ARG A 371 24.04 -19.25 10.42
C ARG A 371 22.71 -19.77 10.98
N ALA A 372 22.68 -21.01 11.49
CA ALA A 372 21.46 -21.64 11.99
C ALA A 372 20.82 -20.88 13.16
N ASP A 373 21.62 -20.33 14.08
CA ASP A 373 21.16 -19.59 15.25
C ASP A 373 20.55 -18.20 14.92
N ASP A 374 20.74 -17.75 13.68
CA ASP A 374 20.17 -16.50 13.17
C ASP A 374 18.84 -16.71 12.44
N LEU A 375 18.41 -17.96 12.24
CA LEU A 375 17.25 -18.31 11.42
C LEU A 375 16.17 -19.09 12.20
N PHE A 376 15.02 -18.45 12.35
CA PHE A 376 13.82 -18.99 12.99
C PHE A 376 12.79 -19.33 11.92
N VAL A 377 12.50 -20.62 11.73
CA VAL A 377 11.54 -21.08 10.69
C VAL A 377 10.23 -21.50 11.35
N ASP A 378 9.15 -20.81 11.02
CA ASP A 378 7.79 -21.08 11.50
C ASP A 378 6.94 -21.66 10.37
N ARG A 379 6.59 -22.94 10.48
CA ARG A 379 5.78 -23.66 9.47
C ARG A 379 4.33 -23.76 9.92
N VAL A 380 3.41 -23.27 9.10
CA VAL A 380 1.99 -23.21 9.45
C VAL A 380 1.20 -24.20 8.61
N ALA A 381 0.62 -25.20 9.28
CA ALA A 381 -0.14 -26.27 8.64
C ALA A 381 -1.50 -25.80 8.11
N GLY A 382 -1.93 -26.36 6.97
CA GLY A 382 -3.27 -26.23 6.41
C GLY A 382 -3.61 -24.88 5.77
N VAL A 383 -2.68 -23.93 5.77
CA VAL A 383 -2.93 -22.57 5.25
C VAL A 383 -2.32 -22.36 3.86
N PRO A 384 -3.02 -21.64 2.95
CA PRO A 384 -2.52 -21.31 1.62
C PRO A 384 -1.54 -20.14 1.64
N HIS A 385 -0.79 -19.96 0.55
CA HIS A 385 -0.02 -18.74 0.30
C HIS A 385 -0.88 -17.48 0.51
N GLY A 386 -0.33 -16.45 1.19
CA GLY A 386 -1.02 -15.18 1.38
C GLY A 386 -2.11 -15.15 2.47
N TRP A 387 -2.39 -16.26 3.18
CA TRP A 387 -3.44 -16.33 4.20
C TRP A 387 -3.39 -15.23 5.27
N THR A 388 -2.20 -14.72 5.63
CA THR A 388 -2.09 -13.62 6.59
C THR A 388 -2.58 -12.28 6.03
N GLN A 389 -2.68 -12.14 4.71
CA GLN A 389 -3.15 -10.95 4.00
C GLN A 389 -4.64 -11.04 3.59
N PHE A 390 -5.23 -12.24 3.61
CA PHE A 390 -6.63 -12.40 3.25
C PHE A 390 -7.55 -11.67 4.25
N PRO A 391 -8.64 -11.04 3.77
CA PRO A 391 -9.70 -10.56 4.63
C PRO A 391 -10.20 -11.67 5.53
N ASP A 392 -10.43 -11.37 6.80
CA ASP A 392 -10.88 -12.38 7.77
C ASP A 392 -12.19 -13.04 7.31
N LEU A 393 -13.05 -12.37 6.55
CA LEU A 393 -14.28 -12.98 6.02
C LEU A 393 -14.02 -14.19 5.11
N TRP A 394 -12.82 -14.32 4.52
CA TRP A 394 -12.44 -15.42 3.62
C TRP A 394 -11.71 -16.56 4.34
N LEU A 395 -11.37 -16.36 5.61
CA LEU A 395 -10.62 -17.32 6.41
C LEU A 395 -11.55 -18.20 7.24
N SER A 396 -11.21 -19.49 7.36
CA SER A 396 -11.86 -20.36 8.33
C SER A 396 -11.58 -19.88 9.76
N LYS A 397 -12.34 -20.36 10.76
CA LYS A 397 -12.04 -20.04 12.17
C LYS A 397 -10.63 -20.46 12.58
N GLN A 398 -10.15 -21.57 12.02
CA GLN A 398 -8.82 -22.09 12.31
C GLN A 398 -7.74 -21.21 11.66
N ASP A 399 -7.93 -20.77 10.42
CA ASP A 399 -6.95 -19.92 9.72
C ASP A 399 -6.86 -18.52 10.33
N LYS A 400 -7.98 -17.98 10.85
CA LYS A 400 -7.95 -16.74 11.65
C LYS A 400 -7.08 -16.89 12.88
N LYS A 401 -7.25 -18.01 13.59
CA LYS A 401 -6.48 -18.29 14.81
C LYS A 401 -5.00 -18.46 14.49
N SER A 402 -4.66 -19.14 13.39
CA SER A 402 -3.26 -19.30 12.97
C SER A 402 -2.66 -17.96 12.52
N LYS A 403 -3.39 -17.15 11.76
CA LYS A 403 -3.00 -15.77 11.38
C LYS A 403 -2.63 -14.92 12.59
N VAL A 404 -3.50 -14.85 13.60
CA VAL A 404 -3.22 -14.10 14.84
C VAL A 404 -2.01 -14.68 15.58
N ALA A 405 -1.92 -16.00 15.69
CA ALA A 405 -0.81 -16.65 16.40
C ALA A 405 0.56 -16.39 15.74
N VAL A 406 0.61 -16.34 14.40
CA VAL A 406 1.82 -15.98 13.64
C VAL A 406 2.23 -14.54 13.94
N PHE A 407 1.29 -13.59 13.92
CA PHE A 407 1.60 -12.18 14.21
C PHE A 407 2.08 -11.97 15.65
N GLU A 408 1.53 -12.70 16.64
CA GLU A 408 2.03 -12.64 18.01
C GLU A 408 3.46 -13.19 18.13
N ARG A 409 3.79 -14.29 17.43
CA ARG A 409 5.18 -14.80 17.38
C ARG A 409 6.13 -13.83 16.69
N ALA A 410 5.70 -13.20 15.58
CA ALA A 410 6.51 -12.18 14.90
C ALA A 410 6.78 -10.96 15.80
N LYS A 411 5.78 -10.55 16.59
CA LYS A 411 5.93 -9.49 17.58
C LYS A 411 6.87 -9.88 18.72
N GLU A 412 6.81 -11.12 19.21
CA GLU A 412 7.74 -11.63 20.23
C GLU A 412 9.18 -11.70 19.71
N PHE A 413 9.35 -12.14 18.47
CA PHE A 413 10.62 -12.13 17.76
C PHE A 413 11.20 -10.71 17.69
N LEU A 414 10.40 -9.72 17.27
CA LEU A 414 10.84 -8.32 17.24
C LEU A 414 11.21 -7.82 18.64
N LYS A 415 10.42 -8.09 19.67
CA LYS A 415 10.76 -7.68 21.05
C LYS A 415 12.11 -8.23 21.53
N THR A 416 12.49 -9.40 21.03
CA THR A 416 13.73 -10.07 21.43
C THR A 416 14.95 -9.51 20.70
N HIS A 417 14.79 -9.11 19.44
CA HIS A 417 15.91 -8.76 18.56
C HIS A 417 15.95 -7.29 18.15
N TRP A 418 14.93 -6.50 18.46
CA TRP A 418 14.84 -5.06 18.18
C TRP A 418 15.11 -4.25 19.45
N THR A 419 16.26 -4.49 20.07
CA THR A 419 16.68 -3.89 21.35
C THR A 419 17.93 -3.06 21.22
#